data_AF-A0A067C7W3-F1
#
_entry.id   AF-A0A067C7W3-F1
#
_cell.length_a   1.000
_cell.length_b   1.000
_cell.length_c   1.000
_cell.angle_alpha   90.00
_cell.angle_beta   90.00
_cell.angle_gamma   90.00
#
_symmetry.space_group_name_H-M   'P 1'
#
loop_
_entity.id
_entity.type
_entity.pdbx_description
1 polymer ?
#
loop_
_entity_poly.entity_id
_entity_poly.type
_entity_poly.pdbx_seq_one_letter_code
_entity_poly.pdbx_strand_id
1 'polypeptide(L)'
;MSKGLPLPPGFFRCPPLRDAEVQHLRAIADEACADTVANALAMAKLPPKKVVTHPRTKRHVQLHHGPDLRQPELDGITGVTRIATNYDELHGFYHLQTAKQVRTYSKVASQTLLDRVTLYTLERSSSPFRVTSIVWAAIETPILKLLPGAIAKRDTCYLEVLHSCLLYFSDDFPGFSLKH
;
A
#
# COMPACT_ATOMS: atom_id res chain seq x y z
N MET A 1 0.96 -31.11 7.12
CA MET A 1 1.34 -30.19 8.22
C MET A 1 1.03 -28.77 7.80
N SER A 2 -0.05 -28.16 8.30
CA SER A 2 -0.29 -26.73 8.05
C SER A 2 0.79 -25.95 8.78
N LYS A 3 1.75 -25.38 8.06
CA LYS A 3 2.73 -24.49 8.70
C LYS A 3 1.96 -23.28 9.22
N GLY A 4 2.00 -23.08 10.54
CA GLY A 4 1.37 -21.93 11.18
C GLY A 4 2.00 -20.63 10.68
N LEU A 5 1.20 -19.57 10.66
CA LEU A 5 1.71 -18.21 10.49
C LEU A 5 1.94 -17.61 11.89
N PRO A 6 2.98 -16.78 12.11
CA PRO A 6 3.97 -16.36 11.12
C PRO A 6 4.94 -17.49 10.73
N LEU A 7 5.52 -17.38 9.53
CA LEU A 7 6.52 -18.32 9.05
C LEU A 7 7.80 -18.26 9.92
N PRO A 8 8.52 -19.38 10.07
CA PRO A 8 9.77 -19.40 10.81
C PRO A 8 10.86 -18.58 10.11
N PRO A 9 11.84 -18.04 10.86
CA PRO A 9 13.02 -17.38 10.27
C PRO A 9 13.72 -18.28 9.24
N GLY A 10 14.17 -17.70 8.13
CA GLY A 10 14.87 -18.44 7.07
C GLY A 10 13.99 -19.41 6.27
N PHE A 11 12.66 -19.28 6.35
CA PHE A 11 11.73 -20.09 5.56
C PHE A 11 11.98 -19.99 4.05
N PHE A 12 12.24 -18.77 3.57
CA PHE A 12 12.56 -18.50 2.17
C PHE A 12 14.06 -18.60 1.93
N ARG A 13 14.44 -19.25 0.83
CA ARG A 13 15.79 -19.18 0.28
C ARG A 13 15.79 -18.14 -0.83
N CYS A 14 16.43 -17.01 -0.59
CA CYS A 14 16.50 -15.88 -1.50
C CYS A 14 17.91 -15.81 -2.13
N PRO A 15 18.20 -16.53 -3.23
CA PRO A 15 19.48 -16.37 -3.93
C PRO A 15 19.64 -14.93 -4.42
N PRO A 16 20.86 -14.38 -4.50
CA PRO A 16 21.08 -13.02 -5.01
C PRO A 16 20.47 -12.84 -6.40
N LEU A 17 19.80 -11.70 -6.61
CA LEU A 17 19.30 -11.31 -7.92
C LEU A 17 20.47 -10.80 -8.78
N ARG A 18 20.40 -11.01 -10.09
CA ARG A 18 21.34 -10.40 -11.04
C ARG A 18 21.06 -8.92 -11.16
N ASP A 19 22.08 -8.13 -11.49
CA ASP A 19 21.94 -6.68 -11.64
C ASP A 19 20.86 -6.28 -12.65
N ALA A 20 20.77 -7.01 -13.77
CA ALA A 20 19.72 -6.78 -14.78
C ALA A 20 18.31 -7.03 -14.23
N GLU A 21 18.13 -8.01 -13.34
CA GLU A 21 16.83 -8.28 -12.69
C GLU A 21 16.48 -7.17 -11.71
N VAL A 22 17.45 -6.72 -10.91
CA VAL A 22 17.27 -5.59 -9.98
C VAL A 22 16.88 -4.32 -10.74
N GLN A 23 17.57 -4.01 -11.84
CA GLN A 23 17.28 -2.83 -12.67
C GLN A 23 15.88 -2.92 -13.29
N HIS A 24 15.52 -4.08 -13.86
CA HIS A 24 14.21 -4.29 -14.45
C HIS A 24 13.07 -4.13 -13.42
N LEU A 25 13.22 -4.74 -12.24
CA LEU A 25 12.23 -4.66 -11.17
C LEU A 25 12.11 -3.26 -10.58
N ARG A 26 13.20 -2.50 -10.50
CA ARG A 26 13.15 -1.08 -10.11
C ARG A 26 12.39 -0.24 -11.13
N ALA A 27 12.60 -0.48 -12.43
CA ALA A 27 11.86 0.24 -13.47
C ALA A 27 10.34 -0.02 -13.39
N ILE A 28 9.94 -1.27 -13.15
CA ILE A 28 8.53 -1.63 -12.92
C ILE A 28 7.99 -0.91 -11.67
N ALA A 29 8.79 -0.87 -10.60
CA ALA A 29 8.39 -0.22 -9.35
C ALA A 29 8.18 1.30 -9.52
N ASP A 30 9.07 1.96 -10.27
CA ASP A 30 8.98 3.40 -10.56
C ASP A 30 7.74 3.71 -11.41
N GLU A 31 7.48 2.91 -12.45
CA GLU A 31 6.30 3.04 -13.31
C GLU A 31 5.00 2.84 -12.50
N ALA A 32 4.93 1.76 -11.70
CA ALA A 32 3.77 1.49 -10.85
C ALA A 32 3.52 2.59 -9.82
N CYS A 33 4.58 3.20 -9.27
CA CYS A 33 4.47 4.32 -8.33
C CYS A 33 3.89 5.56 -9.02
N ALA A 34 4.43 5.92 -10.20
CA ALA A 34 3.95 7.06 -10.98
C ALA A 34 2.48 6.89 -11.38
N ASP A 35 2.12 5.70 -11.88
CA ASP A 35 0.75 5.37 -12.29
C ASP A 35 -0.22 5.41 -11.10
N THR A 36 0.19 4.90 -9.93
CA THR A 36 -0.63 4.94 -8.71
C THR A 36 -0.93 6.38 -8.29
N VAL A 37 0.09 7.26 -8.29
CA VAL A 37 -0.08 8.67 -7.92
C VAL A 37 -0.96 9.39 -8.93
N ALA A 38 -0.74 9.20 -10.23
CA ALA A 38 -1.53 9.83 -11.28
C ALA A 38 -3.00 9.42 -11.20
N ASN A 39 -3.27 8.12 -11.08
CA ASN A 39 -4.62 7.57 -10.91
C ASN A 39 -5.30 8.11 -9.65
N ALA A 40 -4.61 8.10 -8.51
CA ALA A 40 -5.16 8.59 -7.25
C ALA A 40 -5.56 10.07 -7.35
N LEU A 41 -4.70 10.91 -7.93
CA LEU A 41 -4.97 12.34 -8.08
C LEU A 41 -6.07 12.61 -9.09
N ALA A 42 -6.11 11.89 -10.22
CA ALA A 42 -7.16 12.05 -11.22
C ALA A 42 -8.53 11.65 -10.65
N MET A 43 -8.62 10.50 -9.97
CA MET A 43 -9.86 10.05 -9.33
C MET A 43 -10.31 10.98 -8.21
N ALA A 44 -9.39 11.51 -7.40
CA ALA A 44 -9.72 12.44 -6.32
C ALA A 44 -10.38 13.74 -6.82
N LYS A 45 -10.22 14.11 -8.10
CA LYS A 45 -10.91 15.26 -8.73
C LYS A 45 -12.36 14.97 -9.09
N LEU A 46 -12.75 13.70 -9.19
CA LEU A 46 -14.13 13.32 -9.48
C LEU A 46 -15.03 13.57 -8.27
N PRO A 47 -16.35 13.75 -8.43
CA PRO A 47 -17.25 13.83 -7.30
C PRO A 47 -17.19 12.54 -6.43
N PRO A 48 -17.20 12.66 -5.10
CA PRO A 48 -17.17 11.50 -4.22
C PRO A 48 -18.43 10.65 -4.42
N LYS A 49 -18.26 9.34 -4.63
CA LYS A 49 -19.37 8.38 -4.74
C LYS A 49 -19.90 7.97 -3.37
N LYS A 50 -19.06 7.97 -2.35
CA LYS A 50 -19.44 7.58 -0.98
C LYS A 50 -18.60 8.34 0.03
N VAL A 51 -19.20 8.73 1.14
CA VAL A 51 -18.49 9.26 2.31
C VAL A 51 -18.67 8.28 3.46
N VAL A 52 -17.57 7.80 4.03
CA VAL A 52 -17.60 6.89 5.18
C VAL A 52 -17.10 7.64 6.40
N THR A 53 -17.94 7.72 7.43
CA THR A 53 -17.62 8.43 8.67
C THR A 53 -17.47 7.44 9.81
N HIS A 54 -16.36 7.51 10.54
CA HIS A 54 -16.15 6.69 11.71
C HIS A 54 -17.10 7.14 12.84
N PRO A 55 -17.90 6.23 13.44
CA PRO A 55 -18.98 6.61 14.35
C PRO A 55 -18.50 7.34 15.62
N ARG A 56 -17.36 6.93 16.17
CA ARG A 56 -16.73 7.53 17.37
C ARG A 56 -15.92 8.79 17.09
N THR A 57 -14.91 8.72 16.22
CA THR A 57 -13.96 9.82 15.99
C THR A 57 -14.47 10.90 15.04
N LYS A 58 -15.60 10.66 14.35
CA LYS A 58 -16.19 11.53 13.33
C LYS A 58 -15.27 11.86 12.14
N ARG A 59 -14.09 11.24 12.07
CA ARG A 59 -13.21 11.29 10.89
C ARG A 59 -13.94 10.66 9.72
N HIS A 60 -13.76 11.21 8.53
CA HIS A 60 -14.39 10.72 7.33
C HIS A 60 -13.38 10.50 6.21
N VAL A 61 -13.69 9.55 5.34
CA VAL A 61 -13.01 9.33 4.06
C VAL A 61 -14.01 9.53 2.93
N GLN A 62 -13.62 10.31 1.94
CA GLN A 62 -14.34 10.46 0.68
C GLN A 62 -13.82 9.40 -0.30
N LEU A 63 -14.70 8.56 -0.81
CA LEU A 63 -14.37 7.52 -1.77
C LEU A 63 -14.79 8.00 -3.16
N HIS A 64 -13.81 8.05 -4.05
CA HIS A 64 -13.93 8.42 -5.45
C HIS A 64 -13.73 7.18 -6.30
N HIS A 65 -14.47 7.08 -7.39
CA HIS A 65 -14.40 5.95 -8.32
C HIS A 65 -14.25 6.50 -9.72
N GLY A 66 -13.33 5.94 -10.49
CA GLY A 66 -13.09 6.30 -11.87
C GLY A 66 -12.29 5.21 -12.59
N PRO A 67 -12.19 5.30 -13.91
CA PRO A 67 -11.38 4.38 -14.69
C PRO A 67 -9.89 4.58 -14.40
N ASP A 68 -9.10 3.52 -14.55
CA ASP A 68 -7.65 3.63 -14.60
C ASP A 68 -7.20 4.46 -15.81
N LEU A 69 -6.18 5.31 -15.62
CA LEU A 69 -5.71 6.23 -16.65
C LEU A 69 -5.02 5.55 -17.84
N ARG A 70 -4.48 4.34 -17.64
CA ARG A 70 -3.76 3.57 -18.67
C ARG A 70 -4.61 2.45 -19.25
N GLN A 71 -5.46 1.84 -18.43
CA GLN A 71 -6.36 0.76 -18.80
C GLN A 71 -7.80 1.16 -18.45
N PRO A 72 -8.47 1.98 -19.27
CA PRO A 72 -9.80 2.53 -18.95
C PRO A 72 -10.90 1.48 -18.72
N GLU A 73 -10.66 0.23 -19.12
CA GLU A 73 -11.51 -0.92 -18.83
C GLU A 73 -11.45 -1.40 -17.37
N LEU A 74 -10.44 -0.97 -16.61
CA LEU A 74 -10.29 -1.27 -15.19
C LEU A 74 -10.85 -0.13 -14.35
N ASP A 75 -11.64 -0.49 -13.33
CA ASP A 75 -12.14 0.46 -12.35
C ASP A 75 -11.15 0.63 -11.19
N GLY A 76 -10.97 1.88 -10.75
CA GLY A 76 -10.18 2.27 -9.60
C GLY A 76 -11.03 2.91 -8.50
N ILE A 77 -10.52 2.86 -7.27
CA ILE A 77 -11.09 3.56 -6.12
C ILE A 77 -9.99 4.33 -5.40
N THR A 78 -10.24 5.61 -5.14
CA THR A 78 -9.36 6.46 -4.31
C THR A 78 -10.08 6.96 -3.09
N GLY A 79 -9.47 6.78 -1.92
CA GLY A 79 -9.94 7.35 -0.66
C GLY A 79 -9.18 8.61 -0.29
N VAL A 80 -9.89 9.72 -0.06
CA VAL A 80 -9.32 10.99 0.41
C VAL A 80 -9.76 11.23 1.85
N THR A 81 -8.78 11.46 2.74
CA THR A 81 -9.05 11.78 4.16
C THR A 81 -8.00 12.73 4.70
N ARG A 82 -8.29 13.35 5.85
CA ARG A 82 -7.37 14.21 6.58
C ARG A 82 -6.97 13.54 7.89
N ILE A 83 -5.67 13.47 8.12
CA ILE A 83 -5.08 12.92 9.34
C ILE A 83 -4.11 13.94 9.93
N ALA A 84 -4.12 14.08 11.25
CA ALA A 84 -3.16 14.90 11.97
C ALA A 84 -1.93 14.02 12.27
N THR A 85 -0.86 14.23 11.51
CA THR A 85 0.38 13.44 11.59
C THR A 85 1.52 14.23 10.94
N ASN A 86 2.75 13.74 11.08
CA ASN A 86 3.93 14.24 10.36
C ASN A 86 4.53 13.15 9.44
N TYR A 87 5.52 13.52 8.63
CA TYR A 87 6.15 12.60 7.68
C TYR A 87 6.86 11.42 8.36
N ASP A 88 7.48 11.61 9.52
CA ASP A 88 8.21 10.55 10.24
C ASP A 88 7.24 9.50 10.81
N GLU A 89 6.09 9.95 11.34
CA GLU A 89 5.01 9.08 11.79
C GLU A 89 4.42 8.26 10.64
N LEU A 90 4.20 8.90 9.48
CA LEU A 90 3.74 8.21 8.27
C LEU A 90 4.75 7.17 7.80
N HIS A 91 6.03 7.54 7.74
CA HIS A 91 7.11 6.62 7.42
C HIS A 91 7.11 5.43 8.38
N GLY A 92 7.09 5.68 9.69
CA GLY A 92 7.08 4.63 10.71
C GLY A 92 5.86 3.71 10.64
N PHE A 93 4.72 4.21 10.16
CA PHE A 93 3.50 3.43 9.96
C PHE A 93 3.56 2.52 8.73
N TYR A 94 4.14 2.99 7.62
CA TYR A 94 4.23 2.20 6.37
C TYR A 94 5.51 1.37 6.25
N HIS A 95 6.57 1.69 7.00
CA HIS A 95 7.82 0.95 7.00
C HIS A 95 7.77 -0.27 7.94
N LEU A 96 7.12 -1.35 7.49
CA LEU A 96 6.84 -2.53 8.33
C LEU A 96 8.04 -3.47 8.47
N GLN A 97 8.99 -3.14 9.34
CA GLN A 97 10.20 -3.95 9.56
C GLN A 97 10.08 -4.92 10.75
N THR A 98 9.14 -4.69 11.65
CA THR A 98 8.96 -5.50 12.86
C THR A 98 7.60 -6.16 12.90
N ALA A 99 7.50 -7.31 13.57
CA ALA A 99 6.22 -8.01 13.78
C ALA A 99 5.19 -7.12 14.52
N LYS A 100 5.65 -6.19 15.37
CA LYS A 100 4.78 -5.21 16.02
C LYS A 100 4.17 -4.24 15.00
N GLN A 101 4.96 -3.70 14.09
CA GLN A 101 4.48 -2.80 13.03
C GLN A 101 3.50 -3.52 12.09
N VAL A 102 3.82 -4.74 11.66
CA VAL A 102 2.91 -5.55 10.83
C VAL A 102 1.57 -5.74 11.52
N ARG A 103 1.55 -6.15 12.80
CA ARG A 103 0.30 -6.31 13.56
C ARG A 103 -0.50 -5.02 13.71
N THR A 104 0.18 -3.89 13.93
CA THR A 104 -0.48 -2.58 14.01
C THR A 104 -1.10 -2.20 12.67
N TYR A 105 -0.34 -2.34 11.58
CA TYR A 105 -0.79 -2.07 10.21
C TYR A 105 -1.97 -2.97 9.83
N SER A 106 -1.91 -4.28 10.12
CA SER A 106 -3.02 -5.19 9.85
C SER A 106 -4.30 -4.76 10.55
N LYS A 107 -4.25 -4.27 11.79
CA LYS A 107 -5.45 -3.83 12.52
C LYS A 107 -6.11 -2.59 11.93
N VAL A 108 -5.34 -1.75 11.23
CA VAL A 108 -5.78 -0.40 10.83
C VAL A 108 -5.98 -0.26 9.33
N ALA A 109 -5.03 -0.73 8.53
CA ALA A 109 -4.98 -0.50 7.08
C ALA A 109 -5.19 -1.76 6.25
N SER A 110 -4.80 -2.94 6.75
CA SER A 110 -4.92 -4.20 6.00
C SER A 110 -5.41 -5.33 6.89
N GLN A 111 -6.69 -5.30 7.23
CA GLN A 111 -7.35 -6.26 8.14
C GLN A 111 -7.24 -7.73 7.71
N THR A 112 -6.83 -7.96 6.47
CA THR A 112 -6.62 -9.26 5.87
C THR A 112 -5.18 -9.77 5.97
N LEU A 113 -4.20 -8.96 6.36
CA LEU A 113 -2.78 -9.35 6.36
C LEU A 113 -2.44 -10.25 7.56
N LEU A 114 -2.10 -11.50 7.28
CA LEU A 114 -1.79 -12.56 8.27
C LEU A 114 -0.30 -12.65 8.59
N ASP A 115 0.55 -12.52 7.57
CA ASP A 115 2.02 -12.54 7.71
C ASP A 115 2.67 -11.83 6.52
N ARG A 116 3.90 -11.36 6.71
CA ARG A 116 4.66 -10.61 5.71
C ARG A 116 6.16 -10.87 5.87
N VAL A 117 6.85 -11.12 4.77
CA VAL A 117 8.31 -11.24 4.72
C VAL A 117 8.87 -10.41 3.58
N THR A 118 9.80 -9.51 3.86
CA THR A 118 10.61 -8.85 2.83
C THR A 118 11.65 -9.84 2.32
N LEU A 119 11.53 -10.23 1.04
CA LEU A 119 12.42 -11.20 0.39
C LEU A 119 13.71 -10.55 -0.11
N TYR A 120 13.58 -9.35 -0.68
CA TYR A 120 14.69 -8.57 -1.23
C TYR A 120 14.44 -7.08 -1.00
N THR A 121 15.50 -6.34 -0.68
CA THR A 121 15.50 -4.88 -0.72
C THR A 121 16.22 -4.46 -2.00
N LEU A 122 15.46 -3.99 -2.99
CA LEU A 122 16.01 -3.60 -4.28
C LEU A 122 16.67 -2.23 -4.24
N GLU A 123 16.10 -1.27 -3.53
CA GLU A 123 16.68 0.06 -3.34
C GLU A 123 16.47 0.52 -1.90
N ARG A 124 17.51 1.14 -1.32
CA ARG A 124 17.42 1.88 -0.07
C ARG A 124 18.34 3.09 -0.16
N SER A 125 17.75 4.27 -0.31
CA SER A 125 18.52 5.52 -0.32
C SER A 125 18.84 6.00 1.10
N SER A 126 19.63 7.07 1.22
CA SER A 126 19.80 7.80 2.49
C SER A 126 18.52 8.50 2.96
N SER A 127 17.60 8.81 2.05
CA SER A 127 16.25 9.25 2.40
C SER A 127 15.41 8.07 2.89
N PRO A 128 14.71 8.19 4.03
CA PRO A 128 13.82 7.15 4.53
C PRO A 128 12.64 6.87 3.57
N PHE A 129 12.29 7.84 2.72
CA PHE A 129 11.18 7.75 1.77
C PHE A 129 11.61 7.29 0.38
N ARG A 130 12.60 6.41 0.27
CA ARG A 130 12.92 5.73 -0.99
C ARG A 130 13.42 4.33 -0.71
N VAL A 131 12.44 3.45 -0.60
CA VAL A 131 12.65 2.02 -0.38
C VAL A 131 11.80 1.24 -1.37
N THR A 132 12.45 0.37 -2.13
CA THR A 132 11.78 -0.57 -3.05
C THR A 132 12.14 -1.98 -2.62
N SER A 133 11.13 -2.82 -2.37
CA SER A 133 11.32 -4.17 -1.84
C SER A 133 10.44 -5.19 -2.55
N ILE A 134 10.89 -6.43 -2.64
CA ILE A 134 10.06 -7.59 -3.00
C ILE A 134 9.52 -8.17 -1.70
N VAL A 135 8.21 -8.29 -1.60
CA VAL A 135 7.51 -8.71 -0.39
C VAL A 135 6.63 -9.90 -0.69
N TRP A 136 6.76 -10.94 0.14
CA TRP A 136 5.77 -11.98 0.25
C TRP A 136 4.79 -11.64 1.37
N ALA A 137 3.50 -11.89 1.15
CA ALA A 137 2.47 -11.73 2.16
C ALA A 137 1.45 -12.86 2.11
N ALA A 138 1.02 -13.32 3.29
CA ALA A 138 -0.16 -14.15 3.44
C ALA A 138 -1.36 -13.29 3.82
N ILE A 139 -2.48 -13.47 3.12
CA ILE A 139 -3.70 -12.71 3.33
C ILE A 139 -4.92 -13.62 3.53
N GLU A 140 -5.83 -13.15 4.36
CA GLU A 140 -7.18 -13.70 4.55
C GLU A 140 -8.14 -13.01 3.58
N THR A 141 -8.88 -13.77 2.77
CA THR A 141 -9.89 -13.20 1.87
C THR A 141 -11.20 -12.94 2.64
N PRO A 142 -11.81 -11.75 2.63
CA PRO A 142 -13.02 -11.47 3.41
C PRO A 142 -14.23 -12.35 3.06
N ILE A 143 -14.29 -12.92 1.85
CA ILE A 143 -15.30 -13.90 1.41
C ILE A 143 -15.27 -15.19 2.27
N LEU A 144 -14.15 -15.47 2.96
CA LEU A 144 -14.00 -16.58 3.91
C LEU A 144 -15.04 -16.57 5.04
N LYS A 145 -15.67 -15.43 5.35
CA LYS A 145 -16.74 -15.37 6.36
C LYS A 145 -18.07 -15.94 5.89
N LEU A 146 -18.29 -16.06 4.57
CA LEU A 146 -19.52 -16.59 3.99
C LEU A 146 -19.47 -18.11 3.79
N LEU A 147 -18.28 -18.71 3.67
CA LEU A 147 -18.08 -20.17 3.57
C LEU A 147 -16.82 -20.60 4.36
N PRO A 148 -16.91 -20.72 5.71
CA PRO A 148 -15.80 -21.14 6.54
C PRO A 148 -15.30 -22.52 6.12
N GLY A 149 -14.01 -22.64 5.78
CA GLY A 149 -13.35 -23.92 5.45
C GLY A 149 -13.35 -24.33 3.98
N ALA A 150 -14.02 -23.59 3.08
CA ALA A 150 -14.09 -23.93 1.66
C ALA A 150 -12.97 -23.33 0.79
N ILE A 151 -12.24 -22.31 1.28
CA ILE A 151 -11.23 -21.58 0.50
C ILE A 151 -9.91 -21.50 1.28
N ALA A 152 -8.80 -21.83 0.64
CA ALA A 152 -7.47 -21.79 1.24
C ALA A 152 -6.99 -20.34 1.50
N LYS A 153 -6.14 -20.15 2.53
CA LYS A 153 -5.37 -18.91 2.71
C LYS A 153 -4.62 -18.60 1.41
N ARG A 154 -4.60 -17.34 0.99
CA ARG A 154 -3.85 -16.91 -0.21
C ARG A 154 -2.54 -16.29 0.22
N ASP A 155 -1.51 -16.55 -0.55
CA ASP A 155 -0.28 -15.78 -0.50
C ASP A 155 -0.04 -15.04 -1.82
N THR A 156 0.78 -14.01 -1.75
CA THR A 156 1.14 -13.17 -2.89
C THR A 156 2.58 -12.70 -2.75
N CYS A 157 3.22 -12.41 -3.89
CA CYS A 157 4.53 -11.80 -3.97
C CYS A 157 4.40 -10.54 -4.84
N TYR A 158 4.81 -9.39 -4.31
CA TYR A 158 4.64 -8.09 -4.97
C TYR A 158 5.79 -7.14 -4.67
N LEU A 159 5.91 -6.10 -5.52
CA LEU A 159 6.81 -4.98 -5.28
C LEU A 159 6.12 -3.98 -4.35
N GLU A 160 6.78 -3.65 -3.25
CA GLU A 160 6.38 -2.58 -2.34
C GLU A 160 7.31 -1.39 -2.50
N VAL A 161 6.71 -0.22 -2.73
CA VAL A 161 7.43 1.04 -2.94
C VAL A 161 7.00 2.05 -1.88
N LEU A 162 7.97 2.56 -1.14
CA LEU A 162 7.81 3.72 -0.27
C LEU A 162 8.60 4.88 -0.86
N HIS A 163 7.89 5.80 -1.53
CA HIS A 163 8.49 6.96 -2.21
C HIS A 163 7.85 8.28 -1.76
N SER A 164 8.64 9.30 -1.42
CA SER A 164 8.12 10.67 -1.22
C SER A 164 7.83 11.32 -2.57
N CYS A 165 6.59 11.71 -2.82
CA CYS A 165 6.22 12.45 -4.02
C CYS A 165 5.91 13.90 -3.64
N LEU A 166 6.65 14.85 -4.22
CA LEU A 166 6.33 16.26 -4.11
C LEU A 166 5.35 16.61 -5.22
N LEU A 167 4.15 17.02 -4.83
CA LEU A 167 3.13 17.50 -5.74
C LEU A 167 3.20 19.02 -5.78
N TYR A 168 3.52 19.56 -6.95
CA TYR A 168 3.37 20.99 -7.21
C TYR A 168 1.90 21.22 -7.57
N PHE A 169 1.14 21.77 -6.64
CA PHE A 169 -0.21 22.23 -6.92
C PHE A 169 -0.11 23.54 -7.70
N SER A 170 -0.54 23.57 -8.97
CA SER A 170 -0.98 24.82 -9.58
C SER A 170 -2.27 25.27 -8.86
N ASP A 171 -2.52 26.57 -8.81
CA ASP A 171 -3.61 27.22 -8.05
C ASP A 171 -5.05 26.75 -8.40
N ASP A 172 -5.22 25.74 -9.25
CA ASP A 172 -6.50 25.17 -9.70
C ASP A 172 -7.09 24.09 -8.78
N PHE A 173 -6.57 23.92 -7.55
CA PHE A 173 -7.11 22.98 -6.56
C PHE A 173 -7.91 23.70 -5.45
N PRO A 174 -9.22 23.94 -5.64
CA PRO A 174 -10.06 24.50 -4.58
C PRO A 174 -10.36 23.41 -3.54
N GLY A 175 -9.54 23.29 -2.49
CA GLY A 175 -9.83 22.36 -1.39
C GLY A 175 -8.70 22.11 -0.38
N PHE A 176 -7.46 22.48 -0.70
CA PHE A 176 -6.31 22.34 0.19
C PHE A 176 -5.68 23.70 0.49
N SER A 177 -6.32 24.48 1.36
CA SER A 177 -5.65 25.61 2.01
C SER A 177 -4.90 25.07 3.24
N LEU A 178 -3.57 24.98 3.15
CA LEU A 178 -2.71 24.95 4.32
C LEU A 178 -2.75 26.35 4.93
N LYS A 179 -3.55 26.53 5.98
CA LYS A 179 -3.42 27.72 6.82
C LYS A 179 -2.18 27.51 7.70
N HIS A 180 -1.19 28.37 7.52
CA HIS A 180 -0.07 28.55 8.43
C HIS A 180 -0.55 28.94 9.83
#